data_AF-A0A7X7YGU6-F1
#
_entry.id   AF-A0A7X7YGU6-F1
#
_cell.length_a   1.000
_cell.length_b   1.000
_cell.length_c   1.000
_cell.angle_alpha   90.00
_cell.angle_beta   90.00
_cell.angle_gamma   90.00
#
_symmetry.space_group_name_H-M   'P 1'
#
loop_
_entity.id
_entity.type
_entity.pdbx_description
1 polymer ?
#
loop_
_entity_poly.entity_id
_entity_poly.type
_entity_poly.pdbx_seq_one_letter_code
_entity_poly.pdbx_strand_id
1 'polypeptide(L)'
;MKAPLRIAMLSHLASPCAPTGAEHSLAALATGLVGRGHTVAVVAPGRWSLEAPLRAAGVEVRTVPSRACWLTYWEPRPWPVVAAKWLRYAWPQPAADRLVRELAAWRADVVHVNCLPHLRGVTAARRVLAPRVWDLR
;
A
#
# COMPACT_ATOMS: atom_id res chain seq x y z
N MET A 1 -12.84 23.95 9.85
CA MET A 1 -12.54 22.53 9.54
C MET A 1 -11.81 22.46 8.21
N LYS A 2 -10.76 21.65 8.06
CA LYS A 2 -10.09 21.46 6.76
C LYS A 2 -11.05 20.73 5.79
N ALA A 3 -10.94 21.02 4.50
CA ALA A 3 -11.74 20.36 3.47
C ALA A 3 -11.51 18.83 3.48
N PRO A 4 -12.53 18.02 3.18
CA PRO A 4 -12.38 16.58 3.04
C PRO A 4 -11.39 16.26 1.91
N LEU A 5 -10.63 15.18 2.08
CA LEU A 5 -9.57 14.76 1.16
C LEU A 5 -9.84 13.32 0.73
N ARG A 6 -9.38 12.97 -0.47
CA ARG A 6 -9.31 11.62 -1.01
C ARG A 6 -7.94 11.04 -0.70
N ILE A 7 -7.87 10.18 0.31
CA ILE A 7 -6.62 9.58 0.80
C ILE A 7 -6.51 8.12 0.33
N ALA A 8 -5.53 7.84 -0.53
CA ALA A 8 -5.20 6.48 -0.94
C ALA A 8 -4.10 5.94 -0.03
N MET A 9 -4.30 4.76 0.54
CA MET A 9 -3.38 4.15 1.48
C MET A 9 -2.88 2.81 0.93
N LEU A 10 -1.57 2.67 0.77
CA LEU A 10 -0.96 1.50 0.16
C LEU A 10 -0.49 0.53 1.24
N SER A 11 -1.15 -0.63 1.31
CA SER A 11 -0.68 -1.74 2.13
C SER A 11 0.37 -2.56 1.37
N HIS A 12 1.44 -2.94 2.06
CA HIS A 12 2.51 -3.78 1.53
C HIS A 12 2.23 -5.29 1.67
N LEU A 13 1.30 -5.64 2.56
CA LEU A 13 0.83 -6.98 2.80
C LEU A 13 -0.70 -7.01 2.66
N ALA A 14 -1.18 -8.20 2.37
CA ALA A 14 -2.58 -8.55 2.48
C ALA A 14 -2.60 -9.95 3.05
N SER A 15 -2.40 -10.06 4.36
CA SER A 15 -2.44 -11.35 5.03
C SER A 15 -3.88 -11.87 4.98
N PRO A 16 -4.12 -13.02 4.35
CA PRO A 16 -5.47 -13.55 4.22
C PRO A 16 -6.01 -14.12 5.53
N CYS A 17 -5.13 -14.39 6.52
CA CYS A 17 -5.49 -15.13 7.74
C CYS A 17 -5.04 -14.43 9.03
N ALA A 18 -3.86 -13.82 9.07
CA ALA A 18 -3.29 -13.24 10.29
C ALA A 18 -2.66 -11.88 9.98
N PRO A 19 -3.39 -10.77 10.16
CA PRO A 19 -2.84 -9.44 9.90
C PRO A 19 -1.68 -9.13 10.85
N THR A 20 -0.70 -8.44 10.32
CA THR A 20 0.46 -7.92 11.06
C THR A 20 0.11 -6.64 11.81
N GLY A 21 0.97 -6.21 12.74
CA GLY A 21 0.80 -4.92 13.43
C GLY A 21 0.74 -3.72 12.46
N ALA A 22 1.44 -3.79 11.34
CA ALA A 22 1.39 -2.77 10.29
C ALA A 22 0.01 -2.70 9.59
N GLU A 23 -0.61 -3.86 9.33
CA GLU A 23 -1.96 -3.95 8.76
C GLU A 23 -3.02 -3.45 9.73
N HIS A 24 -2.89 -3.77 11.02
CA HIS A 24 -3.77 -3.22 12.07
C HIS A 24 -3.63 -1.70 12.20
N SER A 25 -2.40 -1.19 12.21
CA SER A 25 -2.14 0.26 12.29
C SER A 25 -2.70 1.00 11.08
N LEU A 26 -2.56 0.41 9.89
CA LEU A 26 -3.14 0.95 8.66
C LEU A 26 -4.66 1.02 8.77
N ALA A 27 -5.30 -0.05 9.23
CA ALA A 27 -6.74 -0.13 9.33
C ALA A 27 -7.29 0.86 10.37
N ALA A 28 -6.64 0.98 11.52
CA ALA A 28 -6.99 1.95 12.54
C ALA A 28 -6.89 3.39 12.01
N LEU A 29 -5.82 3.72 11.28
CA LEU A 29 -5.64 5.02 10.65
C LEU A 29 -6.72 5.29 9.58
N ALA A 30 -7.00 4.31 8.71
CA ALA A 30 -8.01 4.44 7.66
C ALA A 30 -9.40 4.73 8.23
N THR A 31 -9.83 3.94 9.22
CA THR A 31 -11.10 4.14 9.92
C THR A 31 -11.14 5.49 10.63
N GLY A 32 -10.06 5.90 11.29
CA GLY A 32 -9.97 7.20 11.94
C GLY A 32 -10.04 8.39 10.98
N LEU A 33 -9.56 8.24 9.75
CA LEU A 33 -9.65 9.26 8.70
C LEU A 33 -11.07 9.34 8.11
N VAL A 34 -11.73 8.21 7.90
CA VAL A 34 -13.15 8.19 7.49
C VAL A 34 -14.03 8.83 8.56
N GLY A 35 -13.81 8.52 9.85
CA GLY A 35 -14.52 9.15 10.96
C GLY A 35 -14.31 10.67 11.07
N ARG A 36 -13.29 11.22 10.40
CA ARG A 36 -13.03 12.67 10.29
C ARG A 36 -13.59 13.29 9.01
N GLY A 37 -14.35 12.52 8.21
CA GLY A 37 -14.99 12.98 6.98
C GLY A 37 -14.12 12.89 5.73
N HIS A 38 -12.97 12.21 5.77
CA HIS A 38 -12.16 11.97 4.57
C HIS A 38 -12.69 10.77 3.78
N THR A 39 -12.53 10.79 2.46
CA THR A 39 -12.76 9.61 1.62
C THR A 39 -11.47 8.80 1.59
N VAL A 40 -11.51 7.54 2.01
CA VAL A 40 -10.30 6.72 2.14
C VAL A 40 -10.43 5.47 1.29
N ALA A 41 -9.38 5.17 0.52
CA ALA A 41 -9.22 3.90 -0.16
C ALA A 41 -7.94 3.21 0.31
N VAL A 42 -8.04 1.95 0.72
CA VAL A 42 -6.87 1.10 0.97
C VAL A 42 -6.64 0.21 -0.24
N VAL A 43 -5.43 0.26 -0.78
CA VAL A 43 -4.96 -0.59 -1.88
C VAL A 43 -4.09 -1.70 -1.30
N ALA A 44 -4.51 -2.95 -1.50
CA ALA A 44 -3.83 -4.13 -0.99
C ALA A 44 -3.32 -5.02 -2.15
N PRO A 45 -2.21 -5.76 -1.97
CA PRO A 45 -1.64 -6.63 -3.01
C PRO A 45 -2.45 -7.90 -3.30
N GLY A 46 -3.43 -8.23 -2.47
CA GLY A 46 -4.20 -9.48 -2.55
C GLY A 46 -5.34 -9.53 -1.54
N ARG A 47 -5.87 -10.74 -1.31
CA ARG A 47 -6.93 -11.00 -0.33
C ARG A 47 -6.47 -10.61 1.07
N TRP A 48 -7.31 -9.87 1.78
CA TRP A 48 -6.94 -9.33 3.09
C TRP A 48 -7.99 -9.69 4.14
N SER A 49 -7.55 -10.26 5.26
CA SER A 49 -8.41 -10.59 6.41
C SER A 49 -9.13 -9.37 7.00
N LEU A 50 -8.56 -8.16 6.85
CA LEU A 50 -9.15 -6.91 7.34
C LEU A 50 -10.10 -6.23 6.34
N GLU A 51 -10.35 -6.83 5.17
CA GLU A 51 -11.18 -6.20 4.14
C GLU A 51 -12.62 -5.93 4.61
N ALA A 52 -13.29 -6.94 5.18
CA ALA A 52 -14.67 -6.81 5.66
C ALA A 52 -14.84 -5.72 6.73
N PRO A 53 -14.04 -5.67 7.82
CA PRO A 53 -14.16 -4.61 8.82
C PRO A 53 -13.83 -3.22 8.26
N LEU A 54 -12.89 -3.11 7.31
CA LEU A 54 -12.60 -1.84 6.64
C LEU A 54 -13.78 -1.32 5.82
N ARG A 55 -14.39 -2.19 5.01
CA ARG A 55 -15.58 -1.84 4.24
C ARG A 55 -16.73 -1.43 5.14
N ALA A 56 -16.94 -2.13 6.26
CA ALA A 56 -17.95 -1.77 7.25
C ALA A 56 -17.71 -0.39 7.89
N ALA A 57 -16.44 0.02 8.01
CA ALA A 57 -16.05 1.35 8.48
C ALA A 57 -16.13 2.45 7.39
N GLY A 58 -16.62 2.13 6.18
CA GLY A 58 -16.72 3.06 5.07
C GLY A 58 -15.40 3.26 4.28
N VAL A 59 -14.40 2.42 4.51
CA VAL A 59 -13.14 2.44 3.75
C VAL A 59 -13.33 1.64 2.46
N GLU A 60 -12.97 2.22 1.33
CA GLU A 60 -12.93 1.51 0.06
C GLU A 60 -11.71 0.58 0.03
N VAL A 61 -11.88 -0.71 -0.27
CA VAL A 61 -10.75 -1.63 -0.40
C VAL A 61 -10.59 -2.01 -1.87
N ARG A 62 -9.38 -1.82 -2.40
CA ARG A 62 -9.01 -2.14 -3.79
C ARG A 62 -7.87 -3.16 -3.80
N THR A 63 -7.97 -4.16 -4.68
CA THR A 63 -6.90 -5.15 -4.85
C THR A 63 -6.09 -4.83 -6.10
N VAL A 64 -4.81 -4.53 -5.92
CA VAL A 64 -3.85 -4.32 -7.02
C VAL A 64 -2.71 -5.31 -6.85
N PRO A 65 -2.72 -6.44 -7.59
CA PRO A 65 -1.69 -7.46 -7.46
C PRO A 65 -0.29 -6.89 -7.60
N SER A 66 0.50 -7.01 -6.53
CA SER A 66 1.90 -6.58 -6.49
C SER A 66 2.72 -7.59 -5.70
N ARG A 67 3.99 -7.78 -6.08
CA ARG A 67 4.90 -8.66 -5.34
C ARG A 67 5.32 -7.92 -4.07
N ALA A 68 4.98 -8.46 -2.91
CA ALA A 68 5.53 -7.99 -1.65
C ALA A 68 7.06 -8.08 -1.73
N CYS A 69 7.72 -6.96 -1.43
CA CYS A 69 9.16 -6.89 -1.39
C CYS A 69 9.58 -7.05 0.07
N TRP A 70 10.36 -8.07 0.38
CA TRP A 70 11.07 -8.16 1.65
C TRP A 70 12.52 -8.36 1.25
N LEU A 71 13.30 -7.31 1.01
CA LEU A 71 14.70 -7.53 0.56
C LEU A 71 15.58 -8.08 1.67
N THR A 72 15.10 -8.05 2.90
CA THR A 72 15.83 -8.52 4.07
C THR A 72 15.32 -9.89 4.52
N TYR A 73 16.23 -10.65 5.12
CA TYR A 73 15.94 -11.82 5.92
C TYR A 73 16.39 -11.49 7.34
N TRP A 74 15.67 -11.97 8.34
CA TRP A 74 16.05 -11.79 9.75
C TRP A 74 17.26 -12.67 10.12
N GLU A 75 17.53 -13.72 9.33
CA GLU A 75 18.71 -14.58 9.42
C GLU A 75 19.53 -14.53 8.13
N PRO A 76 20.83 -14.85 8.18
CA PRO A 76 21.61 -15.18 7.00
C PRO A 76 20.93 -16.28 6.17
N ARG A 77 20.88 -16.09 4.85
CA ARG A 77 20.38 -17.09 3.89
C ARG A 77 21.44 -17.37 2.84
N PRO A 78 21.47 -18.59 2.26
CA PRO A 78 22.37 -18.91 1.16
C PRO A 78 22.25 -17.89 0.03
N TRP A 79 23.38 -17.49 -0.55
CA TRP A 79 23.43 -16.48 -1.62
C TRP A 79 22.48 -16.76 -2.81
N PRO A 80 22.21 -18.01 -3.23
CA PRO A 80 21.29 -18.25 -4.34
C PRO A 80 19.85 -17.85 -3.99
N VAL A 81 19.44 -18.01 -2.73
CA VAL A 81 18.11 -17.63 -2.24
C VAL A 81 17.96 -16.11 -2.25
N VAL A 82 18.99 -15.39 -1.81
CA VAL A 82 19.05 -13.93 -1.84
C VAL A 82 19.03 -13.42 -3.28
N ALA A 83 19.84 -14.00 -4.16
CA ALA A 83 19.90 -13.66 -5.58
C ALA A 83 18.57 -13.91 -6.30
N ALA A 84 17.92 -15.05 -6.07
CA ALA A 84 16.61 -15.36 -6.64
C ALA A 84 15.53 -14.37 -6.20
N LYS A 85 15.54 -13.97 -4.91
CA LYS A 85 14.64 -12.94 -4.38
C LYS A 85 14.88 -11.58 -5.05
N TRP A 86 16.14 -11.20 -5.21
CA TRP A 86 16.55 -9.99 -5.92
C TRP A 86 16.10 -10.00 -7.38
N LEU A 87 16.34 -11.08 -8.13
CA LEU A 87 15.91 -11.22 -9.51
C LEU A 87 14.38 -11.17 -9.64
N ARG A 88 13.65 -11.85 -8.74
CA ARG A 88 12.17 -11.77 -8.68
C ARG A 88 11.67 -10.34 -8.48
N TYR A 89 12.41 -9.53 -7.73
CA TYR A 89 12.07 -8.13 -7.48
C TYR A 89 12.48 -7.20 -8.64
N ALA A 90 13.68 -7.39 -9.19
CA ALA A 90 14.20 -6.65 -10.33
C ALA A 90 13.39 -6.89 -11.61
N TRP A 91 12.74 -8.04 -11.73
CA TRP A 91 11.88 -8.35 -12.87
C TRP A 91 10.77 -7.30 -13.03
N PRO A 92 10.62 -6.70 -14.24
CA PRO A 92 9.57 -5.73 -14.52
C PRO A 92 8.21 -6.30 -14.16
N GLN A 93 7.44 -5.56 -13.35
CA GLN A 93 6.07 -5.95 -13.05
C GLN A 93 5.11 -4.84 -13.50
N PRO A 94 4.01 -5.18 -14.20
CA PRO A 94 2.97 -4.22 -14.58
C PRO A 94 2.28 -3.53 -13.38
N ALA A 95 2.59 -3.96 -12.15
CA ALA A 95 1.96 -3.49 -10.93
C ALA A 95 2.17 -1.99 -10.69
N ALA A 96 3.32 -1.43 -11.08
CA ALA A 96 3.57 0.01 -10.91
C ALA A 96 2.62 0.84 -11.79
N ASP A 97 2.48 0.49 -13.08
CA ASP A 97 1.59 1.23 -13.99
C ASP A 97 0.11 0.97 -13.72
N ARG A 98 -0.24 -0.22 -13.21
CA ARG A 98 -1.59 -0.49 -12.69
C ARG A 98 -1.89 0.39 -11.47
N LEU A 99 -0.94 0.48 -10.54
CA LEU A 99 -1.10 1.31 -9.36
C LEU A 99 -1.20 2.80 -9.72
N VAL A 100 -0.42 3.28 -10.69
CA VAL A 100 -0.56 4.64 -11.25
C VAL A 100 -1.97 4.86 -11.80
N ARG A 101 -2.47 3.94 -12.64
CA ARG A 101 -3.82 4.06 -13.22
C ARG A 101 -4.91 4.07 -12.16
N GLU A 102 -4.81 3.22 -11.16
CA GLU A 102 -5.77 3.16 -10.05
C GLU A 102 -5.76 4.45 -9.22
N LEU A 103 -4.58 4.93 -8.84
CA LEU A 103 -4.43 6.18 -8.09
C LEU A 103 -4.93 7.40 -8.89
N ALA A 104 -4.66 7.44 -10.19
CA ALA A 104 -5.13 8.50 -11.09
C ALA A 104 -6.65 8.44 -11.28
N ALA A 105 -7.21 7.26 -11.55
CA ALA A 105 -8.66 7.06 -11.72
C ALA A 105 -9.42 7.42 -10.44
N TRP A 106 -8.86 7.09 -9.28
CA TRP A 106 -9.45 7.43 -7.99
C TRP A 106 -9.24 8.90 -7.60
N ARG A 107 -8.37 9.64 -8.31
CA ARG A 107 -8.05 11.05 -8.05
C ARG A 107 -7.64 11.27 -6.59
N ALA A 108 -6.65 10.51 -6.12
CA ALA A 108 -6.12 10.70 -4.78
C ALA A 108 -5.57 12.12 -4.61
N ASP A 109 -5.84 12.76 -3.47
CA ASP A 109 -5.19 14.01 -3.05
C ASP A 109 -3.91 13.73 -2.25
N VAL A 110 -3.91 12.61 -1.53
CA VAL A 110 -2.81 12.15 -0.68
C VAL A 110 -2.62 10.65 -0.87
N VAL A 111 -1.37 10.22 -0.99
CA VAL A 111 -1.00 8.79 -0.97
C VAL A 111 -0.17 8.51 0.28
N HIS A 112 -0.69 7.66 1.17
CA HIS A 112 0.04 7.14 2.31
C HIS A 112 0.67 5.78 1.95
N VAL A 113 1.95 5.60 2.25
CA VAL A 113 2.67 4.34 2.02
C VAL A 113 3.13 3.80 3.37
N ASN A 114 2.60 2.65 3.77
CA ASN A 114 2.79 2.13 5.11
C ASN A 114 4.23 1.61 5.38
N CYS A 115 5.03 1.28 4.35
CA CYS A 115 6.45 0.95 4.54
C CYS A 115 7.33 1.00 3.25
N LEU A 116 8.65 1.03 3.50
CA LEU A 116 9.80 0.99 2.58
C LEU A 116 9.72 0.05 1.36
N PRO A 117 9.23 -1.20 1.45
CA PRO A 117 9.19 -2.11 0.30
C PRO A 117 8.23 -1.70 -0.82
N HIS A 118 7.45 -0.64 -0.63
CA HIS A 118 6.69 0.01 -1.69
C HIS A 118 7.50 1.10 -2.42
N LEU A 119 8.76 0.82 -2.80
CA LEU A 119 9.47 1.67 -3.78
C LEU A 119 8.60 1.93 -5.02
N ARG A 120 7.78 0.95 -5.41
CA ARG A 120 6.80 1.08 -6.49
C ARG A 120 5.57 1.92 -6.11
N GLY A 121 5.10 1.84 -4.85
CA GLY A 121 4.04 2.70 -4.33
C GLY A 121 4.45 4.16 -4.28
N VAL A 122 5.66 4.45 -3.80
CA VAL A 122 6.26 5.80 -3.84
C VAL A 122 6.46 6.27 -5.27
N THR A 123 6.95 5.41 -6.17
CA THR A 123 7.10 5.76 -7.59
C THR A 123 5.75 6.07 -8.25
N ALA A 124 4.72 5.26 -7.97
CA ALA A 124 3.38 5.50 -8.48
C ALA A 124 2.77 6.79 -7.91
N ALA A 125 2.94 7.02 -6.60
CA ALA A 125 2.52 8.25 -5.94
C ALA A 125 3.19 9.48 -6.58
N ARG A 126 4.51 9.45 -6.81
CA ARG A 126 5.24 10.56 -7.47
C ARG A 126 4.74 10.86 -8.88
N ARG A 127 4.28 9.84 -9.61
CA ARG A 127 3.74 10.00 -10.97
C ARG A 127 2.34 10.59 -11.01
N VAL A 128 1.54 10.38 -9.96
CA VAL A 128 0.15 10.86 -9.88
C VAL A 128 0.05 12.17 -9.10
N LEU A 129 0.90 12.33 -8.09
CA LEU A 129 0.97 13.48 -7.19
C LEU A 129 2.35 14.14 -7.34
N ALA A 130 2.43 15.16 -8.19
CA ALA A 130 3.58 16.08 -8.18
C ALA A 130 3.76 16.69 -6.77
N PRO A 131 4.99 17.08 -6.40
CA PRO A 131 5.71 16.57 -5.23
C PRO A 131 5.01 16.85 -3.88
N ARG A 132 4.25 15.88 -3.37
CA ARG A 132 3.82 15.83 -1.96
C ARG A 132 3.97 14.42 -1.41
N VAL A 133 5.17 13.87 -1.53
CA VAL A 133 5.52 12.59 -0.92
C VAL A 133 6.04 12.87 0.49
N TRP A 134 5.27 12.49 1.50
CA TRP A 134 5.76 12.42 2.88
C TRP A 134 6.45 11.08 3.05
N ASP A 135 7.75 11.06 2.74
CA ASP A 135 8.65 9.95 3.03
C ASP A 135 9.06 10.07 4.50
N LEU A 136 8.46 9.26 5.38
CA LEU A 136 8.95 9.12 6.75
C LEU A 136 10.20 8.24 6.69
N ARG A 137 11.37 8.88 6.72
CA ARG A 137 12.66 8.22 6.89
C ARG A 137 12.80 7.64 8.29
#